data_AF-G1XQN2-F1
#
_entry.id   AF-G1XQN2-F1
#
_cell.length_a   1.000
_cell.length_b   1.000
_cell.length_c   1.000
_cell.angle_alpha   90.00
_cell.angle_beta   90.00
_cell.angle_gamma   90.00
#
_symmetry.space_group_name_H-M   'P 1'
#
loop_
_entity.id
_entity.type
_entity.pdbx_description
1 polymer ?
#
loop_
_entity_poly.entity_id
_entity_poly.type
_entity_poly.pdbx_seq_one_letter_code
_entity_poly.pdbx_strand_id
1 'polypeptide(L)'
;MSSGSKYKPTENNGLKEDGTEDKRVNSEHGFGGQDRDHVSEMGRKGGQTQPDEIYKPSEHGGLKSDGTEDKRTRSDHGFGSRPTEEVQEIGRKGGLARGSQQGEDYE
;
A
#
# COMPACT_ATOMS: atom_id res chain seq x y z
N MET A 1 -5.71 19.50 -29.41
CA MET A 1 -5.57 18.87 -28.08
C MET A 1 -4.58 17.73 -28.22
N SER A 2 -3.31 17.95 -27.88
CA SER A 2 -2.29 16.90 -27.98
C SER A 2 -2.55 15.89 -26.88
N SER A 3 -2.91 14.67 -27.25
CA SER A 3 -3.01 13.55 -26.32
C SER A 3 -1.65 13.35 -25.67
N GLY A 4 -1.50 13.81 -24.43
CA GLY A 4 -0.27 13.63 -23.67
C GLY A 4 -0.05 12.15 -23.41
N SER A 5 0.73 11.50 -24.28
CA SER A 5 1.21 10.15 -24.06
C SER A 5 1.97 10.14 -22.74
N LYS A 6 1.39 9.51 -21.72
CA LYS A 6 2.00 9.42 -20.40
C LYS A 6 3.29 8.60 -20.51
N TYR A 7 4.42 9.20 -20.14
CA TYR A 7 5.72 8.57 -20.22
C TYR A 7 5.78 7.30 -19.37
N LYS A 8 6.40 6.26 -19.92
CA LYS A 8 6.56 4.96 -19.28
C LYS A 8 8.05 4.62 -19.18
N PRO A 9 8.63 4.65 -17.96
CA PRO A 9 10.03 4.28 -17.74
C PRO A 9 10.38 2.89 -18.27
N THR A 10 9.44 1.94 -18.17
CA THR A 10 9.61 0.57 -18.66
C THR A 10 9.84 0.48 -20.17
N GLU A 11 9.36 1.47 -20.94
CA GLU A 11 9.57 1.55 -22.40
C GLU A 11 10.83 2.37 -22.76
N ASN A 12 11.49 2.99 -21.76
CA ASN A 12 12.61 3.91 -21.92
C ASN A 12 13.80 3.49 -21.05
N ASN A 13 14.18 2.21 -21.11
CA ASN A 13 15.33 1.64 -20.38
C ASN A 13 15.32 1.89 -18.86
N GLY A 14 14.14 2.10 -18.29
CA GLY A 14 13.96 2.40 -16.88
C GLY A 14 14.37 3.81 -16.46
N LEU A 15 14.54 4.73 -17.41
CA LEU A 15 14.75 6.15 -17.11
C LEU A 15 13.42 6.86 -16.91
N LYS A 16 13.44 8.01 -16.22
CA LYS A 16 12.34 8.97 -16.14
C LYS A 16 12.42 9.95 -17.32
N GLU A 17 11.42 10.82 -17.44
CA GLU A 17 11.39 11.89 -18.45
C GLU A 17 12.63 12.80 -18.40
N ASP A 18 13.24 12.99 -17.23
CA ASP A 18 14.45 13.79 -17.01
C ASP A 18 15.76 13.02 -17.29
N GLY A 19 15.68 11.76 -17.71
CA GLY A 19 16.83 10.90 -17.97
C GLY A 19 17.48 10.28 -16.73
N THR A 20 16.96 10.55 -15.52
CA THR A 20 17.40 9.88 -14.30
C THR A 20 16.80 8.47 -14.20
N GLU A 21 17.49 7.55 -13.54
CA GLU A 21 16.96 6.21 -13.31
C GLU A 21 15.67 6.25 -12.46
N ASP A 22 14.66 5.49 -12.90
CA ASP A 22 13.44 5.27 -12.14
C ASP A 22 13.57 4.06 -11.23
N LYS A 23 13.75 4.32 -9.94
CA LYS A 23 13.88 3.29 -8.91
C LYS A 23 12.69 2.33 -8.84
N ARG A 24 11.51 2.69 -9.35
CA ARG A 24 10.33 1.81 -9.33
C ARG A 24 10.45 0.61 -10.26
N VAL A 25 11.32 0.71 -11.27
CA VAL A 25 11.54 -0.36 -12.24
C VAL A 25 12.91 -1.03 -12.08
N ASN A 26 13.68 -0.66 -11.05
CA ASN A 26 14.94 -1.32 -10.75
C ASN A 26 14.70 -2.71 -10.13
N SER A 27 15.64 -3.62 -10.35
CA SER A 27 15.58 -5.01 -9.87
C SER A 27 16.11 -5.20 -8.45
N GLU A 28 16.69 -4.17 -7.85
CA GLU A 28 17.36 -4.27 -6.55
C GLU A 28 16.36 -4.27 -5.38
N HIS A 29 15.24 -3.55 -5.52
CA HIS A 29 14.27 -3.41 -4.45
C HIS A 29 12.84 -3.60 -4.97
N GLY A 30 12.35 -4.85 -4.89
CA GLY A 30 10.96 -5.22 -5.23
C GLY A 30 10.85 -6.04 -6.51
N PHE A 31 9.72 -5.89 -7.22
CA PHE A 31 9.41 -6.64 -8.45
C PHE A 31 9.69 -5.83 -9.73
N GLY A 32 10.32 -4.66 -9.61
CA GLY A 32 10.69 -3.82 -10.75
C GLY A 32 11.71 -4.54 -11.64
N GLY A 33 11.53 -4.51 -12.96
CA GLY A 33 12.48 -5.10 -13.91
C GLY A 33 12.54 -6.63 -13.95
N GLN A 34 11.75 -7.34 -13.14
CA GLN A 34 11.58 -8.79 -13.21
C GLN A 34 10.55 -9.18 -14.28
N ASP A 35 10.65 -10.41 -14.78
CA ASP A 35 9.69 -10.94 -15.74
C ASP A 35 8.28 -10.99 -15.13
N ARG A 36 7.30 -10.53 -15.90
CA ARG A 36 5.90 -10.42 -15.49
C ARG A 36 5.33 -11.78 -15.10
N ASP A 37 5.75 -12.85 -15.79
CA ASP A 37 5.28 -14.20 -15.50
C ASP A 37 5.80 -14.69 -14.14
N HIS A 38 7.07 -14.43 -13.84
CA HIS A 38 7.68 -14.77 -12.55
C HIS A 38 7.03 -14.01 -11.39
N VAL A 39 6.81 -12.70 -11.56
CA VAL A 39 6.11 -11.87 -10.55
C VAL A 39 4.68 -12.36 -10.35
N SER A 40 3.99 -12.72 -11.42
CA SER A 40 2.63 -13.24 -11.37
C SER A 40 2.55 -14.59 -10.66
N GLU A 41 3.50 -15.49 -10.91
CA GLU A 41 3.59 -16.80 -10.25
C GLU A 41 3.85 -16.63 -8.75
N MET A 42 4.83 -15.81 -8.36
CA MET A 42 5.11 -15.52 -6.96
C MET A 42 3.90 -14.90 -6.25
N GLY A 43 3.20 -13.97 -6.90
CA GLY A 43 1.98 -13.37 -6.37
C GLY A 43 0.86 -14.40 -6.14
N ARG A 44 0.66 -15.31 -7.11
CA ARG A 44 -0.31 -16.41 -6.96
C ARG A 44 0.06 -17.35 -5.82
N LYS A 45 1.32 -17.79 -5.76
CA LYS A 45 1.80 -18.70 -4.71
C LYS A 45 1.68 -18.09 -3.33
N GLY A 46 2.05 -16.82 -3.16
CA GLY A 46 1.86 -16.08 -1.91
C GLY A 46 0.37 -15.94 -1.54
N GLY A 47 -0.49 -15.64 -2.51
CA GLY A 47 -1.94 -15.51 -2.31
C GLY A 47 -2.67 -16.81 -1.97
N GLN A 48 -2.18 -17.97 -2.43
CA GLN A 48 -2.77 -19.29 -2.17
C GLN A 48 -2.52 -19.84 -0.76
N THR A 49 -1.79 -19.12 0.10
CA THR A 49 -1.56 -19.53 1.49
C THR A 49 -2.78 -19.35 2.39
N GLN A 50 -3.85 -18.72 1.89
CA GLN A 50 -5.10 -18.60 2.62
C GLN A 50 -5.87 -19.92 2.56
N PRO A 51 -6.39 -20.43 3.70
CA PRO A 51 -7.24 -21.61 3.71
C PRO A 51 -8.56 -21.33 2.97
N ASP A 52 -9.16 -22.39 2.40
CA ASP A 52 -10.48 -22.30 1.73
C ASP A 52 -11.57 -21.80 2.70
N GLU A 53 -11.48 -22.20 3.96
CA GLU A 53 -12.35 -21.72 5.04
C GLU A 53 -11.58 -20.77 5.96
N ILE A 54 -11.86 -19.48 5.81
CA ILE A 54 -11.34 -18.44 6.69
C ILE A 54 -12.31 -18.24 7.84
N TYR A 55 -11.87 -18.52 9.06
CA TYR A 55 -12.63 -18.19 10.26
C TYR A 55 -12.88 -16.67 10.32
N LYS A 56 -14.16 -16.28 10.36
CA LYS A 56 -14.59 -14.88 10.40
C LYS A 56 -15.09 -14.50 11.79
N PRO A 57 -14.28 -13.78 12.59
CA PRO A 57 -14.68 -13.38 13.94
C PRO A 57 -16.00 -12.60 13.98
N SER A 58 -16.30 -11.84 12.93
CA SER A 58 -17.56 -11.09 12.81
C SER A 58 -18.81 -11.97 12.83
N GLU A 59 -18.73 -13.21 12.35
CA GLU A 59 -19.84 -14.18 12.37
C GLU A 59 -19.97 -14.86 13.75
N HIS A 60 -18.97 -14.69 14.62
CA HIS A 60 -18.88 -15.28 15.96
C HIS A 60 -18.81 -14.21 17.07
N GLY A 61 -19.60 -13.15 16.94
CA GLY A 61 -19.68 -12.10 17.96
C GLY A 61 -18.38 -11.32 18.20
N GLY A 62 -17.45 -11.36 17.25
CA GLY A 62 -16.14 -10.73 17.34
C GLY A 62 -15.08 -11.56 18.06
N LEU A 63 -15.28 -12.87 18.23
CA LEU A 63 -14.31 -13.76 18.86
C LEU A 63 -13.43 -14.45 17.83
N LYS A 64 -12.15 -14.65 18.14
CA LYS A 64 -11.22 -15.54 17.42
C LYS A 64 -11.61 -17.01 17.62
N SER A 65 -10.99 -17.91 16.84
CA SER A 65 -11.23 -19.35 16.93
C SER A 65 -10.84 -19.96 18.30
N ASP A 66 -9.99 -19.28 19.07
CA ASP A 66 -9.61 -19.63 20.44
C ASP A 66 -10.61 -19.11 21.50
N GLY A 67 -11.69 -18.45 21.08
CA GLY A 67 -12.71 -17.87 21.95
C GLY A 67 -12.32 -16.54 22.61
N THR A 68 -11.13 -16.01 22.34
CA THR A 68 -10.73 -14.68 22.81
C THR A 68 -11.18 -13.59 21.86
N GLU A 69 -11.42 -12.36 22.34
CA GLU A 69 -11.83 -11.24 21.49
C GLU A 69 -10.84 -10.97 20.35
N ASP A 70 -11.36 -10.78 19.14
CA ASP A 70 -10.60 -10.29 18.00
C ASP A 70 -10.62 -8.75 18.00
N LYS A 71 -9.44 -8.16 18.20
CA LYS A 71 -9.27 -6.70 18.22
C LYS A 71 -9.66 -6.04 16.91
N ARG A 72 -9.65 -6.77 15.79
CA ARG A 72 -10.01 -6.25 14.47
C ARG A 72 -11.52 -6.02 14.32
N THR A 73 -12.34 -6.73 15.09
CA THR A 73 -13.81 -6.59 15.05
C THR A 73 -14.35 -5.64 16.09
N ARG A 74 -13.49 -5.10 16.96
CA ARG A 74 -13.91 -4.21 18.03
C ARG A 74 -14.32 -2.84 17.48
N SER A 75 -15.50 -2.38 17.88
CA SER A 75 -16.05 -1.08 17.47
C SER A 75 -15.41 0.12 18.17
N ASP A 76 -14.56 -0.09 19.18
CA ASP A 76 -13.87 0.96 19.94
C ASP A 76 -12.44 1.23 19.46
N HIS A 77 -11.93 0.41 18.53
CA HIS A 77 -10.59 0.56 17.95
C HIS A 77 -10.67 1.07 16.51
N GLY A 78 -9.83 2.05 16.18
CA GLY A 78 -9.70 2.62 14.83
C GLY A 78 -10.35 4.00 14.66
N PHE A 79 -10.66 4.36 13.41
CA PHE A 79 -11.25 5.66 13.08
C PHE A 79 -12.79 5.66 13.10
N GLY A 80 -13.43 4.49 13.08
CA GLY A 80 -14.89 4.37 13.06
C GLY A 80 -15.57 4.77 14.37
N SER A 81 -14.83 4.74 15.47
CA SER A 81 -15.29 5.11 16.83
C SER A 81 -15.06 6.59 17.16
N ARG A 82 -14.34 7.32 16.30
CA ARG A 82 -13.89 8.69 16.54
C ARG A 82 -14.80 9.70 15.83
N PRO A 83 -14.98 10.90 16.40
CA PRO A 83 -15.68 11.98 15.70
C PRO A 83 -14.93 12.37 14.42
N THR A 84 -15.69 12.71 13.38
CA THR A 84 -15.17 13.00 12.03
C THR A 84 -14.10 14.08 12.06
N GLU A 85 -14.26 15.10 12.90
CA GLU A 85 -13.35 16.22 13.06
C GLU A 85 -11.96 15.77 13.53
N GLU A 86 -11.90 14.87 14.51
CA GLU A 86 -10.64 14.31 15.03
C GLU A 86 -9.93 13.47 13.97
N VAL A 87 -10.68 12.66 13.22
CA VAL A 87 -10.12 11.83 12.12
C VAL A 87 -9.56 12.73 11.02
N GLN A 88 -10.27 13.78 10.65
CA GLN A 88 -9.82 14.76 9.65
C GLN A 88 -8.55 15.49 10.10
N GLU A 89 -8.46 15.89 11.37
CA GLU A 89 -7.26 16.53 11.90
C GLU A 89 -6.05 15.59 11.90
N ILE A 90 -6.23 14.32 12.29
CA ILE A 90 -5.17 13.30 12.23
C ILE A 90 -4.72 13.09 10.79
N GLY A 91 -5.67 12.97 9.85
CA GLY A 91 -5.38 12.84 8.41
C GLY A 91 -4.61 14.05 7.87
N ARG A 92 -5.03 15.26 8.24
CA ARG A 92 -4.34 16.52 7.88
C ARG A 92 -2.92 16.54 8.44
N LYS A 93 -2.73 16.25 9.73
CA LYS A 93 -1.40 16.22 10.37
C LYS A 93 -0.49 15.17 9.75
N GLY A 94 -1.01 13.96 9.48
CA GLY A 94 -0.27 12.89 8.82
C GLY A 94 0.14 13.23 7.39
N GLY A 95 -0.75 13.91 6.63
CA GLY A 95 -0.44 14.40 5.29
C GLY A 95 0.62 15.50 5.27
N LEU A 96 0.56 16.43 6.23
CA LEU A 96 1.54 17.51 6.36
C LEU A 96 2.93 17.01 6.77
N ALA A 97 3.02 16.00 7.65
CA ALA A 97 4.30 15.41 8.07
C ALA A 97 5.12 14.86 6.88
N ARG A 98 4.45 14.43 5.80
CA ARG A 98 5.12 14.01 4.55
C ARG A 98 5.56 15.21 3.69
N GLY A 99 4.82 16.31 3.72
CA GLY A 99 5.13 17.52 2.95
C GLY A 99 6.31 18.32 3.51
N SER A 100 6.52 18.28 4.83
CA SER A 100 7.61 19.01 5.50
C SER A 100 8.97 18.32 5.45
N GLN A 101 9.06 17.05 5.04
CA GLN A 101 10.33 16.32 4.93
C GLN A 101 11.06 16.53 3.58
N GLN A 102 10.54 17.36 2.68
CA GLN A 102 11.15 17.64 1.37
C GLN A 102 11.69 19.07 1.23
N GLY A 103 11.72 19.85 2.30
CA GLY A 103 11.97 21.30 2.25
C GLY A 103 13.30 21.82 2.77
N GLU A 104 14.10 21.01 3.47
CA GLU A 104 15.34 21.50 4.09
C GLU A 104 16.46 20.53 3.73
N ASP A 105 17.26 20.89 2.72
CA ASP A 105 18.64 20.46 2.45
C ASP A 105 19.04 20.87 1.02
N TYR A 106 19.06 22.18 0.73
CA TYR A 106 19.83 22.75 -0.40
C TYR A 106 20.28 24.16 -0.03
N GLU A 107 21.45 24.27 0.61
CA GLU A 107 22.27 25.50 0.66
C GLU A 107 23.48 25.32 -0.27
#